data_AF-A0A947X6J4-F1
#
_entry.id   AF-A0A947X6J4-F1
#
_cell.length_a   1.000
_cell.length_b   1.000
_cell.length_c   1.000
_cell.angle_alpha   90.00
_cell.angle_beta   90.00
_cell.angle_gamma   90.00
#
_symmetry.space_group_name_H-M   'P 1'
#
loop_
_entity.id
_entity.type
_entity.pdbx_description
1 polymer ?
#
loop_
_entity_poly.entity_id
_entity_poly.type
_entity_poly.pdbx_seq_one_letter_code
_entity_poly.pdbx_strand_id
1 'polypeptide(L)'
;MAAWLPLWVAMPFVGLLLLSGLWAGRRYARFEQLPGHYDIAGNPTRMAPRRTMVWMLPMLFSLVLLTIATFTALIPREMQNGEPAIGALFGGVSLVAAQMFVLWLTERWARRQP
;
A
#
# COMPACT_ATOMS: atom_id res chain seq x y z
N MET A 1 26.26 -7.81 3.24
CA MET A 1 25.17 -6.89 3.67
C MET A 1 24.43 -6.25 2.49
N ALA A 2 25.10 -5.75 1.45
CA ALA A 2 24.46 -5.05 0.32
C ALA A 2 23.35 -5.84 -0.44
N ALA A 3 23.41 -7.18 -0.52
CA ALA A 3 22.37 -7.96 -1.19
C ALA A 3 20.97 -7.82 -0.54
N TRP A 4 20.93 -7.58 0.78
CA TRP A 4 19.68 -7.44 1.54
C TRP A 4 19.24 -5.97 1.67
N LEU A 5 19.99 -5.03 1.09
CA LEU A 5 19.68 -3.60 1.17
C LEU A 5 18.27 -3.25 0.65
N PRO A 6 17.77 -3.82 -0.47
CA PRO A 6 16.41 -3.54 -0.95
C PRO A 6 15.33 -3.91 0.06
N LEU A 7 15.55 -4.98 0.83
CA LEU A 7 14.62 -5.41 1.88
C LEU A 7 14.63 -4.43 3.05
N TRP A 8 15.81 -3.99 3.50
CA TRP A 8 15.91 -2.96 4.54
C TRP A 8 15.26 -1.64 4.11
N VAL A 9 15.41 -1.25 2.84
CA VAL A 9 14.73 -0.08 2.26
C VAL A 9 13.22 -0.27 2.20
N ALA A 10 12.73 -1.48 1.89
CA ALA A 10 11.30 -1.78 1.83
C ALA A 10 10.62 -1.79 3.20
N MET A 11 11.32 -2.17 4.28
CA MET A 11 10.72 -2.36 5.61
C MET A 11 9.96 -1.13 6.15
N PRO A 12 10.50 0.10 6.10
CA PRO A 12 9.75 1.29 6.51
C PRO A 12 8.44 1.48 5.75
N PHE A 13 8.43 1.24 4.43
CA PHE A 13 7.21 1.37 3.62
C PHE A 13 6.18 0.30 3.96
N VAL A 14 6.62 -0.95 4.17
CA VAL A 14 5.74 -2.03 4.67
C VAL A 14 5.14 -1.64 6.02
N GLY A 15 5.96 -1.11 6.94
CA GLY A 15 5.49 -0.61 8.22
C GLY A 15 4.42 0.48 8.06
N LEU A 16 4.65 1.47 7.21
CA LEU A 16 3.68 2.53 6.91
C LEU A 16 2.38 1.98 6.31
N LEU A 17 2.47 1.05 5.36
CA LEU A 17 1.30 0.42 4.74
C LEU A 17 0.45 -0.30 5.80
N LEU A 18 1.06 -1.15 6.62
CA LEU A 18 0.36 -1.90 7.66
C LEU A 18 -0.21 -1.00 8.77
N LEU A 19 0.55 0.03 9.18
CA LEU A 19 0.06 1.05 10.12
C LEU A 19 -1.13 1.82 9.53
N SER A 20 -1.15 2.06 8.23
CA SER A 20 -2.29 2.70 7.56
C SER A 20 -3.56 1.85 7.65
N GLY A 21 -3.44 0.52 7.58
CA GLY A 21 -4.56 -0.42 7.79
C GLY A 21 -5.08 -0.39 9.23
N LEU A 22 -4.17 -0.41 10.21
CA LEU A 22 -4.55 -0.28 11.63
C LEU A 22 -5.25 1.06 11.92
N TRP A 23 -4.69 2.16 11.39
CA TRP A 23 -5.28 3.48 11.52
C TRP A 23 -6.65 3.55 10.86
N ALA A 24 -6.80 3.07 9.61
CA ALA A 24 -8.06 3.07 8.88
C ALA A 24 -9.13 2.20 9.58
N GLY A 25 -8.74 1.06 10.14
CA GLY A 25 -9.62 0.19 10.90
C GLY A 25 -10.24 0.88 12.12
N ARG A 26 -9.45 1.70 12.83
CA ARG A 26 -9.94 2.52 13.95
C ARG A 26 -10.74 3.73 13.47
N ARG A 27 -10.21 4.46 12.49
CA ARG A 27 -10.78 5.72 11.97
C ARG A 27 -12.17 5.54 11.36
N TYR A 28 -12.39 4.40 10.70
CA TYR A 28 -13.62 4.07 9.99
C TYR A 28 -14.47 3.01 10.72
N ALA A 29 -14.24 2.79 12.01
CA ALA A 29 -14.94 1.78 12.80
C ALA A 29 -16.47 1.97 12.87
N ARG A 30 -16.95 3.20 12.64
CA ARG A 30 -18.38 3.53 12.58
C ARG A 30 -19.11 3.02 11.34
N PHE A 31 -18.39 2.64 10.28
CA PHE A 31 -18.97 2.16 9.04
C PHE A 31 -18.88 0.64 8.94
N GLU A 32 -19.96 -0.03 8.54
CA GLU A 32 -19.92 -1.47 8.23
C GLU A 32 -19.31 -1.73 6.85
N GLN A 33 -19.52 -0.81 5.92
CA GLN A 33 -19.05 -0.87 4.55
C GLN A 33 -18.27 0.38 4.18
N LEU A 34 -17.27 0.20 3.33
CA LEU A 34 -16.48 1.28 2.75
C LEU A 34 -16.54 1.21 1.23
N PRO A 35 -16.31 2.33 0.53
CA PRO A 35 -16.08 2.31 -0.91
C PRO A 35 -14.95 1.35 -1.26
N GLY A 36 -15.21 0.46 -2.21
CA GLY A 36 -14.20 -0.46 -2.76
C GLY A 36 -13.76 -0.12 -4.17
N HIS A 37 -14.55 0.67 -4.90
CA HIS A 37 -14.20 1.16 -6.22
C HIS A 37 -14.65 2.61 -6.36
N TYR A 38 -13.91 3.36 -7.17
CA TYR A 38 -14.17 4.75 -7.49
C TYR A 38 -14.21 4.94 -9.01
N ASP A 39 -15.05 5.86 -9.47
CA ASP A 39 -14.98 6.38 -10.84
C ASP A 39 -13.80 7.36 -11.00
N ILE A 40 -13.63 7.91 -12.20
CA ILE A 40 -12.56 8.89 -12.50
C ILE A 40 -12.76 10.21 -11.73
N ALA A 41 -14.00 10.56 -11.37
CA ALA A 41 -14.30 11.71 -10.52
C ALA A 41 -14.07 11.42 -9.01
N GLY A 42 -13.72 10.17 -8.67
CA GLY A 42 -13.50 9.70 -7.31
C GLY A 42 -14.80 9.47 -6.52
N ASN A 43 -15.94 9.31 -7.18
CA ASN A 43 -17.19 8.91 -6.53
C ASN A 43 -17.22 7.40 -6.33
N PRO A 44 -17.74 6.90 -5.20
CA PRO A 44 -17.85 5.47 -4.96
C PRO A 44 -18.82 4.83 -5.95
N THR A 45 -18.38 3.78 -6.64
CA THR A 45 -19.23 3.00 -7.57
C THR A 45 -19.69 1.68 -6.96
N ARG A 46 -18.94 1.17 -5.97
CA ARG A 46 -19.26 -0.08 -5.26
C ARG A 46 -18.85 0.00 -3.81
N MET A 47 -19.71 -0.48 -2.92
CA MET A 47 -19.44 -0.65 -1.50
C MET A 47 -18.99 -2.08 -1.21
N ALA A 48 -18.15 -2.25 -0.19
CA ALA A 48 -17.62 -3.54 0.23
C ALA A 48 -17.40 -3.60 1.74
N PRO A 49 -17.30 -4.80 2.34
CA PRO A 49 -17.09 -4.95 3.79
C PRO A 49 -15.87 -4.18 4.27
N ARG A 50 -16.02 -3.40 5.35
CA ARG A 50 -14.95 -2.56 5.92
C ARG A 50 -13.65 -3.35 6.11
N ARG A 51 -13.74 -4.55 6.71
CA ARG A 51 -12.57 -5.36 7.03
C ARG A 51 -11.74 -5.67 5.80
N THR A 52 -12.38 -6.01 4.69
CA THR A 52 -11.70 -6.27 3.42
C THR A 52 -11.06 -4.98 2.89
N MET A 53 -11.80 -3.87 2.87
CA MET A 53 -11.29 -2.61 2.29
C MET A 53 -10.12 -2.00 3.08
N VAL A 54 -10.16 -2.11 4.41
CA VAL A 54 -9.10 -1.61 5.29
C VAL A 54 -7.78 -2.37 5.10
N TRP A 55 -7.84 -3.69 4.86
CA TRP A 55 -6.65 -4.53 4.91
C TRP A 55 -6.14 -4.98 3.53
N MET A 56 -7.02 -5.13 2.54
CA MET A 56 -6.68 -5.72 1.26
C MET A 56 -5.52 -4.99 0.57
N LEU A 57 -5.61 -3.67 0.41
CA LEU A 57 -4.57 -2.89 -0.27
C LEU A 57 -3.27 -2.78 0.52
N PRO A 58 -3.26 -2.44 1.83
CA PRO A 58 -2.05 -2.50 2.64
C PRO A 58 -1.30 -3.83 2.55
N MET A 59 -2.02 -4.95 2.66
CA MET A 59 -1.41 -6.28 2.62
C MET A 59 -0.91 -6.61 1.22
N LEU A 60 -1.69 -6.33 0.17
CA LEU A 60 -1.29 -6.57 -1.21
C LEU A 60 -0.06 -5.75 -1.59
N PHE A 61 -0.04 -4.46 -1.28
CA PHE A 61 1.10 -3.58 -1.57
C PHE A 61 2.34 -3.99 -0.79
N SER A 62 2.18 -4.38 0.48
CA SER A 62 3.29 -4.91 1.29
C SER A 62 3.85 -6.20 0.66
N LEU A 63 2.98 -7.13 0.28
CA LEU A 63 3.37 -8.38 -0.35
C LEU A 63 4.09 -8.15 -1.68
N VAL A 64 3.56 -7.28 -2.54
CA VAL A 64 4.17 -6.92 -3.82
C VAL A 64 5.56 -6.32 -3.61
N LEU A 65 5.69 -5.36 -2.69
CA LEU A 65 6.96 -4.70 -2.41
C LEU A 65 8.00 -5.69 -1.85
N LEU A 66 7.61 -6.52 -0.90
CA LEU A 66 8.47 -7.56 -0.33
C LEU A 66 8.88 -8.60 -1.37
N THR A 67 7.96 -8.98 -2.25
CA THR A 67 8.23 -9.91 -3.36
C THR A 67 9.30 -9.30 -4.27
N ILE A 68 9.10 -8.09 -4.77
CA ILE A 68 10.06 -7.42 -5.65
C ILE A 68 11.43 -7.25 -4.95
N ALA A 69 11.45 -6.80 -3.70
CA ALA A 69 12.68 -6.64 -2.93
C ALA A 69 13.41 -7.98 -2.69
N THR A 70 12.67 -9.06 -2.45
CA THR A 70 13.26 -10.40 -2.27
C THR A 70 13.82 -10.95 -3.58
N PHE A 71 13.05 -10.87 -4.67
CA PHE A 71 13.51 -11.34 -5.97
C PHE A 71 14.78 -10.61 -6.42
N THR A 72 14.81 -9.29 -6.27
CA THR A 72 16.01 -8.49 -6.62
C THR A 72 17.22 -8.78 -5.74
N ALA A 73 17.02 -9.15 -4.47
CA ALA A 73 18.10 -9.59 -3.58
C ALA A 73 18.69 -10.95 -3.96
N LEU A 74 17.91 -11.82 -4.62
CA LEU A 74 18.31 -13.16 -5.04
C LEU A 74 18.94 -13.22 -6.44
N ILE A 75 18.71 -12.21 -7.28
CA ILE A 75 19.28 -12.15 -8.64
C ILE A 75 20.80 -11.85 -8.54
N PRO A 76 21.67 -12.60 -9.25
CA PRO A 76 23.10 -12.30 -9.32
C PRO A 76 23.37 -10.88 -9.84
N ARG A 77 24.38 -10.21 -9.30
CA ARG A 77 24.64 -8.78 -9.59
C ARG A 77 24.90 -8.49 -11.06
N GLU A 78 25.45 -9.47 -11.77
CA GLU A 78 25.78 -9.40 -13.19
C GLU A 78 24.52 -9.34 -14.08
N MET A 79 23.39 -9.80 -13.56
CA MET A 79 22.08 -9.82 -14.24
C MET A 79 21.16 -8.70 -13.75
N GLN A 80 21.60 -7.86 -12.80
CA GLN A 80 20.81 -6.76 -12.27
C GLN A 80 20.93 -5.54 -13.20
N ASN A 81 19.77 -5.07 -13.69
CA ASN A 81 19.69 -3.79 -14.38
C ASN A 81 19.45 -2.68 -13.35
N GLY A 82 20.45 -1.82 -13.14
CA GLY A 82 20.39 -0.70 -12.21
C GLY A 82 20.55 -1.09 -10.73
N GLU A 83 20.34 -0.14 -9.82
CA GLU A 83 20.53 -0.35 -8.39
C GLU A 83 19.23 -0.82 -7.71
N PRO A 84 19.17 -2.05 -7.15
CA PRO A 84 17.95 -2.60 -6.56
C PRO A 84 17.36 -1.79 -5.41
N ALA A 85 18.21 -1.12 -4.63
CA ALA A 85 17.77 -0.27 -3.52
C ALA A 85 16.97 0.94 -4.01
N ILE A 86 17.35 1.52 -5.15
CA ILE A 86 16.62 2.61 -5.80
C ILE A 86 15.25 2.10 -6.28
N GLY A 87 15.21 0.90 -6.87
CA GLY A 87 13.94 0.26 -7.26
C GLY A 87 12.99 0.04 -6.09
N ALA A 88 13.49 -0.46 -4.96
CA ALA A 88 12.71 -0.63 -3.73
C ALA A 88 12.23 0.71 -3.15
N LEU A 89 13.06 1.75 -3.22
CA LEU A 89 12.69 3.10 -2.78
C LEU A 89 11.54 3.67 -3.61
N PHE A 90 11.67 3.69 -4.94
CA PHE A 90 10.61 4.20 -5.82
C PHE A 90 9.33 3.38 -5.71
N GLY A 91 9.44 2.04 -5.72
CA GLY A 91 8.30 1.15 -5.52
C GLY A 91 7.59 1.41 -4.19
N GLY A 92 8.35 1.54 -3.11
CA GLY A 92 7.82 1.87 -1.78
C GLY A 92 7.08 3.20 -1.74
N VAL A 93 7.70 4.27 -2.26
CA VAL A 93 7.08 5.60 -2.34
C VAL A 93 5.80 5.58 -3.16
N SER A 94 5.82 4.96 -4.35
CA SER A 94 4.65 4.86 -5.23
C SER A 94 3.49 4.12 -4.57
N LEU A 95 3.76 2.98 -3.92
CA LEU A 95 2.72 2.19 -3.25
C LEU A 95 2.15 2.89 -2.02
N VAL A 96 2.98 3.56 -1.23
CA VAL A 96 2.50 4.39 -0.10
C VAL A 96 1.67 5.56 -0.61
N ALA A 97 2.11 6.25 -1.68
CA ALA A 97 1.34 7.33 -2.28
C ALA A 97 -0.03 6.85 -2.79
N ALA A 98 -0.07 5.69 -3.45
CA ALA A 98 -1.32 5.06 -3.90
C ALA A 98 -2.24 4.73 -2.72
N GLN A 99 -1.70 4.16 -1.63
CA GLN A 99 -2.47 3.88 -0.41
C GLN A 99 -3.01 5.16 0.23
N MET A 100 -2.20 6.21 0.31
CA MET A 100 -2.63 7.52 0.82
C MET A 100 -3.74 8.13 -0.04
N PHE A 101 -3.65 7.99 -1.37
CA PHE A 101 -4.68 8.48 -2.28
C PHE A 101 -6.02 7.75 -2.07
N VAL A 102 -6.00 6.42 -1.90
CA VAL A 102 -7.21 5.64 -1.60
C VAL A 102 -7.82 6.04 -0.25
N LEU A 103 -6.98 6.21 0.78
CA LEU A 103 -7.45 6.68 2.09
C LEU A 103 -8.01 8.10 2.01
N TRP A 104 -7.42 8.98 1.20
CA TRP A 104 -7.95 10.33 0.96
C TRP A 104 -9.33 10.29 0.30
N LEU A 105 -9.54 9.45 -0.72
CA LEU A 105 -10.86 9.24 -1.33
C LEU A 105 -11.87 8.68 -0.32
N THR A 106 -11.45 7.73 0.50
CA THR A 106 -12.28 7.14 1.57
C THR A 106 -12.68 8.18 2.59
N GLU A 107 -11.74 9.01 3.04
CA GLU A 107 -11.97 10.11 3.97
C GLU A 107 -12.91 11.17 3.39
N ARG A 108 -12.70 11.56 2.12
CA ARG A 108 -13.56 12.50 1.41
C ARG A 108 -15.00 12.02 1.36
N TRP A 109 -15.20 10.73 1.10
CA TRP A 109 -16.51 10.09 1.17
C TRP A 109 -17.06 10.06 2.61
N ALA A 110 -16.25 9.61 3.57
CA ALA A 110 -16.65 9.45 4.97
C ALA A 110 -17.10 10.75 5.66
N ARG A 111 -16.64 11.91 5.17
CA ARG A 111 -17.06 13.24 5.64
C ARG A 111 -18.41 13.70 5.09
N ARG A 112 -18.87 13.10 3.97
CA ARG A 112 -20.17 13.41 3.36
C ARG A 112 -21.30 12.54 3.93
N GLN A 113 -20.95 11.50 4.67
CA GLN A 113 -21.93 10.60 5.27
C GLN A 113 -22.32 11.10 6.67
N PRO A 114 -23.62 11.01 7.01
CA PRO A 114 -24.15 11.40 8.32
C PRO A 114 -23.56 10.55 9.46
#